data_AF-A0A9X9F3C3-F1
#
_entry.id   AF-A0A9X9F3C3-F1
#
_cell.length_a   1.000
_cell.length_b   1.000
_cell.length_c   1.000
_cell.angle_alpha   90.00
_cell.angle_beta   90.00
_cell.angle_gamma   90.00
#
_symmetry.space_group_name_H-M   'P 1'
#
loop_
_entity.id
_entity.type
_entity.pdbx_description
1 polymer ?
#
loop_
_entity_poly.entity_id
_entity_poly.type
_entity_poly.pdbx_seq_one_letter_code
_entity_poly.pdbx_strand_id
1 'polypeptide(L)'
;MNQQLVYTPLAEPFVMGVMSVVAVILSVFSSNLLFLSLVFLYVILIGATHVYIRKVSRVEWEYSQGNSTVFIGERNMCKMKISNKSIFPILNIVFRFKCENKLTWNHDEINKNHSTGSNYYMNFNLKGRESVSFDLQAVA
;
A
#
# COMPACT_ATOMS: atom_id res chain seq x y z
N MET A 1 -11.07 -8.17 11.71
CA MET A 1 -10.09 -8.21 10.62
C MET A 1 -10.58 -7.26 9.53
N ASN A 2 -10.04 -6.04 9.44
CA ASN A 2 -10.58 -5.00 8.57
C ASN A 2 -9.74 -4.87 7.29
N GLN A 3 -10.31 -5.26 6.16
CA GLN A 3 -9.73 -5.07 4.82
C GLN A 3 -10.30 -3.78 4.23
N GLN A 4 -9.46 -2.77 3.96
CA GLN A 4 -9.88 -1.58 3.23
C GLN A 4 -9.44 -1.69 1.77
N LEU A 5 -10.41 -1.90 0.88
CA LEU A 5 -10.22 -1.83 -0.57
C LEU A 5 -10.43 -0.37 -1.02
N VAL A 6 -9.35 0.30 -1.39
CA VAL A 6 -9.35 1.73 -1.84
C VAL A 6 -9.44 1.83 -3.37
N TYR A 7 -9.94 0.80 -4.06
CA TYR A 7 -9.94 0.76 -5.52
C TYR A 7 -11.35 0.69 -6.09
N THR A 8 -11.70 1.62 -6.99
CA THR A 8 -12.95 1.56 -7.77
C THR A 8 -12.82 0.45 -8.82
N PRO A 9 -13.50 -0.70 -8.65
CA PRO A 9 -13.18 -1.93 -9.38
C PRO A 9 -13.64 -1.95 -10.83
N LEU A 10 -14.43 -0.96 -11.27
CA LEU A 10 -15.18 -1.00 -12.53
C LEU A 10 -14.71 0.01 -13.59
N ALA A 11 -14.01 1.08 -13.21
CA ALA A 11 -13.62 2.12 -14.16
C ALA A 11 -12.52 1.67 -15.14
N GLU A 12 -11.58 0.85 -14.67
CA GLU A 12 -10.42 0.41 -15.45
C GLU A 12 -10.66 -0.72 -16.47
N PRO A 13 -11.46 -1.77 -16.19
CA PRO A 13 -11.75 -2.77 -17.21
C PRO A 13 -12.51 -2.18 -18.41
N PHE A 14 -13.32 -1.14 -18.18
CA PHE A 14 -13.98 -0.40 -19.25
C PHE A 14 -12.97 0.32 -20.15
N VAL A 15 -12.02 1.06 -19.56
CA VAL A 15 -10.98 1.78 -20.32
C VAL A 15 -10.07 0.81 -21.08
N MET A 16 -9.69 -0.33 -20.47
CA MET A 16 -8.93 -1.39 -21.18
C MET A 16 -9.69 -1.94 -22.39
N GLY A 17 -11.01 -2.16 -22.26
CA GLY A 17 -11.85 -2.61 -23.36
C GLY A 17 -11.96 -1.59 -24.48
N VAL A 18 -12.15 -0.30 -24.15
CA VAL A 18 -12.23 0.77 -25.15
C VAL A 18 -10.90 0.91 -25.91
N MET A 19 -9.76 0.89 -25.21
CA MET A 19 -8.45 1.04 -25.84
C MET A 19 -8.08 -0.16 -26.73
N SER A 20 -8.51 -1.38 -26.39
CA SER A 20 -8.27 -2.56 -27.23
C SER A 20 -9.07 -2.50 -28.54
N VAL A 21 -10.32 -2.04 -28.49
CA VAL A 21 -11.18 -1.87 -29.68
C VAL A 21 -10.61 -0.80 -30.62
N VAL A 22 -10.23 0.37 -30.08
CA VAL A 22 -9.61 1.46 -30.87
C VAL A 22 -8.34 0.98 -31.57
N ALA A 23 -7.54 0.16 -30.90
CA ALA A 23 -6.34 -0.40 -31.46
C ALA A 23 -6.56 -1.43 -32.56
N VAL A 24 -7.57 -2.30 -32.42
CA VAL A 24 -7.95 -3.23 -33.49
C VAL A 24 -8.34 -2.45 -34.74
N ILE A 25 -9.16 -1.40 -34.58
CA ILE A 25 -9.55 -0.51 -35.67
C ILE A 25 -8.29 0.10 -36.34
N LEU A 26 -7.40 0.72 -35.57
CA LEU A 26 -6.16 1.32 -36.10
C LEU A 26 -5.22 0.31 -36.76
N SER A 27 -5.19 -0.95 -36.28
CA SER A 27 -4.36 -2.01 -36.86
C SER A 27 -4.86 -2.48 -38.22
N VAL A 28 -6.19 -2.58 -38.39
CA VAL A 28 -6.83 -2.91 -39.66
C VAL A 28 -6.60 -1.80 -40.69
N PHE A 29 -6.71 -0.53 -40.27
CA PHE A 29 -6.50 0.61 -41.16
C PHE A 29 -5.04 0.89 -41.52
N SER A 30 -4.08 0.59 -40.63
CA SER A 30 -2.65 0.85 -40.90
C SER A 30 -1.90 -0.31 -41.56
N SER A 31 -2.48 -1.53 -41.60
CA SER A 31 -1.80 -2.77 -42.06
C SER A 31 -0.44 -3.03 -41.39
N ASN A 32 -0.21 -2.41 -40.23
CA ASN A 32 1.11 -2.31 -39.65
C ASN A 32 1.14 -3.13 -38.36
N LEU A 33 1.64 -4.37 -38.50
CA LEU A 33 1.78 -5.37 -37.43
C LEU A 33 2.47 -4.83 -36.17
N LEU A 34 3.33 -3.82 -36.32
CA LEU A 34 3.98 -3.14 -35.21
C LEU A 34 2.99 -2.44 -34.28
N PHE A 35 1.94 -1.81 -34.81
CA PHE A 35 0.90 -1.17 -33.99
C PHE A 35 0.08 -2.20 -33.22
N LEU A 36 -0.26 -3.32 -33.87
CA LEU A 36 -0.95 -4.42 -33.19
C LEU A 36 -0.10 -5.00 -32.05
N SER A 37 1.20 -5.21 -32.28
CA SER A 37 2.14 -5.72 -31.28
C SER A 37 2.29 -4.76 -30.10
N LEU A 38 2.42 -3.46 -30.35
CA LEU A 38 2.52 -2.43 -29.31
C LEU A 38 1.28 -2.39 -28.42
N VAL A 39 0.08 -2.45 -29.02
CA VAL A 39 -1.16 -2.45 -28.25
C VAL A 39 -1.33 -3.76 -27.48
N PHE A 40 -1.02 -4.89 -28.09
CA PHE A 40 -1.06 -6.17 -27.39
C PHE A 40 -0.15 -6.19 -26.16
N LEU A 41 1.07 -5.66 -26.30
CA LEU A 41 2.01 -5.49 -25.21
C LEU A 41 1.47 -4.52 -24.14
N TYR A 42 0.83 -3.43 -24.55
CA TYR A 42 0.17 -2.49 -23.65
C TYR A 42 -0.95 -3.15 -22.81
N VAL A 43 -1.80 -3.97 -23.44
CA VAL A 43 -2.87 -4.70 -22.72
C VAL A 43 -2.27 -5.70 -21.73
N ILE A 44 -1.21 -6.41 -22.10
CA ILE A 44 -0.50 -7.32 -21.19
C ILE A 44 0.08 -6.56 -19.99
N LEU A 45 0.72 -5.41 -20.23
CA LEU A 45 1.29 -4.59 -19.16
C LEU A 45 0.23 -4.10 -18.18
N ILE A 46 -0.92 -3.64 -18.67
CA ILE A 46 -2.02 -3.21 -17.79
C ILE A 46 -2.57 -4.42 -17.02
N GLY A 47 -2.79 -5.55 -17.69
CA GLY A 47 -3.27 -6.77 -17.05
C GLY A 47 -2.34 -7.24 -15.93
N ALA A 48 -1.03 -7.24 -16.19
CA ALA A 48 -0.01 -7.57 -15.20
C ALA A 48 -0.01 -6.59 -14.02
N THR A 49 -0.12 -5.29 -14.30
CA THR A 49 -0.20 -4.24 -13.27
C THR A 49 -1.43 -4.41 -12.40
N HIS A 50 -2.59 -4.69 -12.99
CA HIS A 50 -3.83 -4.90 -12.26
C HIS A 50 -3.77 -6.14 -11.35
N VAL A 51 -3.21 -7.25 -11.85
CA VAL A 51 -2.99 -8.46 -11.03
C VAL A 51 -2.01 -8.18 -9.89
N TYR A 52 -0.95 -7.41 -10.15
CA TYR A 52 0.01 -6.99 -9.15
C TYR A 52 -0.67 -6.16 -8.06
N ILE A 53 -1.38 -5.08 -8.41
CA ILE A 53 -2.09 -4.21 -7.46
C ILE A 53 -3.09 -5.01 -6.62
N ARG A 54 -3.91 -5.86 -7.25
CA ARG A 54 -4.94 -6.65 -6.53
C ARG A 54 -4.34 -7.64 -5.52
N LYS A 55 -3.13 -8.13 -5.78
CA LYS A 55 -2.41 -9.02 -4.85
C LYS A 55 -1.69 -8.23 -3.75
N VAL A 56 -1.05 -7.12 -4.11
CA VAL A 56 -0.31 -6.25 -3.18
C VAL A 56 -1.24 -5.46 -2.25
N SER A 57 -2.47 -5.15 -2.67
CA SER A 57 -3.46 -4.44 -1.87
C SER A 57 -3.99 -5.23 -0.67
N ARG A 58 -3.64 -6.52 -0.54
CA ARG A 58 -4.07 -7.40 0.56
C ARG A 58 -3.01 -7.44 1.65
N VAL A 59 -2.74 -6.27 2.23
CA VAL A 59 -1.88 -6.15 3.41
C VAL A 59 -2.70 -6.50 4.64
N GLU A 60 -2.21 -7.45 5.43
CA GLU A 60 -2.79 -7.72 6.73
C GLU A 60 -2.04 -6.94 7.79
N TRP A 61 -2.78 -6.32 8.69
CA TRP A 61 -2.23 -5.58 9.81
C TRP A 61 -2.96 -5.99 11.08
N GLU A 62 -2.17 -6.19 12.12
CA GLU A 62 -2.62 -6.49 13.47
C GLU A 62 -1.93 -5.49 14.40
N TYR A 63 -2.66 -5.00 15.40
CA TYR A 63 -2.05 -4.18 16.44
C TYR A 63 -2.52 -4.68 17.80
N SER A 64 -1.61 -4.64 18.76
CA SER A 64 -1.91 -4.85 20.16
C SER A 64 -1.35 -3.68 20.95
N GLN A 65 -2.21 -3.08 21.77
CA GLN A 65 -1.83 -2.00 22.66
C GLN A 65 -1.90 -2.53 24.08
N GLY A 66 -0.85 -2.33 24.86
CA GLY A 66 -0.77 -2.84 26.22
C GLY A 66 -1.88 -2.28 27.10
N ASN A 67 -2.05 -0.95 27.09
CA ASN A 67 -3.10 -0.28 27.85
C ASN A 67 -3.82 0.75 26.97
N SER A 68 -5.14 0.88 27.08
CA SER A 68 -5.90 1.86 26.29
C SER A 68 -5.70 3.31 26.77
N THR A 69 -5.18 3.48 27.99
CA THR A 69 -4.90 4.76 28.64
C THR A 69 -3.45 4.80 29.11
N VAL A 70 -2.84 5.97 29.05
CA VAL A 70 -1.46 6.21 29.51
C VAL A 70 -1.51 7.41 30.45
N PHE A 71 -1.14 7.21 31.72
CA PHE A 71 -1.02 8.32 32.66
C PHE A 71 0.35 9.01 32.52
N ILE A 72 0.45 10.25 32.99
CA ILE A 72 1.69 11.05 32.91
C ILE A 72 2.83 10.28 33.61
N GLY A 73 3.95 10.08 32.91
CA GLY A 73 5.10 9.32 33.42
C GLY A 73 5.02 7.79 33.21
N GLU A 74 3.93 7.26 32.66
CA GLU A 74 3.84 5.86 32.26
C GLU A 74 4.32 5.64 30.82
N ARG A 75 4.88 4.45 30.57
CA ARG A 75 5.25 3.99 29.23
C ARG A 75 4.19 3.03 28.74
N ASN A 76 3.73 3.22 27.50
CA ASN A 76 2.84 2.27 26.85
C ASN A 76 3.50 1.70 25.60
N MET A 77 3.26 0.42 25.35
CA MET A 77 3.78 -0.31 24.21
C MET A 77 2.65 -0.59 23.25
N CYS A 78 2.79 -0.16 22.01
CA CYS A 78 1.95 -0.58 20.90
C CYS A 78 2.79 -1.45 19.98
N LYS A 79 2.39 -2.71 19.82
CA LYS A 79 3.00 -3.62 18.86
C LYS A 79 2.13 -3.66 17.63
N MET A 80 2.71 -3.32 16.49
CA MET A 80 2.04 -3.42 15.21
C MET A 80 2.74 -4.44 14.34
N LYS A 81 2.00 -5.40 13.81
CA LYS A 81 2.50 -6.40 12.87
C LYS A 81 1.84 -6.19 11.52
N ILE A 82 2.65 -6.00 10.49
CA ILE A 82 2.20 -5.83 9.11
C ILE A 82 2.75 -6.99 8.29
N SER A 83 1.87 -7.72 7.62
CA SER A 83 2.20 -8.94 6.89
C SER A 83 1.76 -8.85 5.43
N ASN A 84 2.70 -9.12 4.52
CA ASN A 84 2.44 -9.27 3.11
C ASN A 84 2.22 -10.74 2.77
N LYS A 85 0.96 -11.16 2.56
CA LYS A 85 0.65 -12.53 2.11
C LYS A 85 0.91 -12.77 0.61
N SER A 86 1.17 -11.72 -0.16
CA SER A 86 1.48 -11.83 -1.58
C SER A 86 2.90 -12.36 -1.81
N ILE A 87 3.10 -13.04 -2.94
CA ILE A 87 4.43 -13.43 -3.43
C ILE A 87 5.18 -12.20 -3.96
N PHE A 88 4.44 -11.17 -4.36
CA PHE A 88 5.02 -9.93 -4.89
C PHE A 88 5.46 -9.00 -3.78
N PRO A 89 6.61 -8.31 -3.95
CA PRO A 89 7.05 -7.29 -3.01
C PRO A 89 6.16 -6.04 -3.09
N ILE A 90 5.97 -5.39 -1.96
CA ILE A 90 5.34 -4.07 -1.81
C ILE A 90 6.46 -3.06 -1.66
N LEU A 91 6.63 -2.23 -2.69
CA LEU A 91 7.80 -1.37 -2.81
C LEU A 91 7.75 -0.15 -1.87
N ASN A 92 6.55 0.29 -1.51
CA ASN A 92 6.37 1.44 -0.62
C ASN A 92 5.06 1.30 0.17
N ILE A 93 5.18 1.16 1.49
CA ILE A 93 4.06 1.27 2.43
C ILE A 93 4.25 2.53 3.24
N VAL A 94 3.21 3.36 3.25
CA VAL A 94 3.14 4.57 4.06
C VAL A 94 2.16 4.33 5.19
N PHE A 95 2.66 4.05 6.38
CA PHE A 95 1.84 3.96 7.59
C PHE A 95 1.68 5.35 8.20
N ARG A 96 0.43 5.71 8.52
CA ARG A 96 0.06 7.02 9.09
C ARG A 96 -0.81 6.80 10.30
N PHE A 97 -0.45 7.42 11.42
CA PHE A 97 -1.29 7.43 12.60
C PHE A 97 -1.27 8.81 13.26
N LYS A 98 -2.39 9.14 13.90
CA LYS A 98 -2.58 10.39 14.63
C LYS A 98 -2.63 10.08 16.13
N CYS A 99 -1.93 10.88 16.93
CA CYS A 99 -1.94 10.78 18.38
C CYS A 99 -2.27 12.12 19.04
N GLU A 100 -2.63 12.10 20.31
CA GLU A 100 -2.82 13.32 21.09
C GLU A 100 -1.48 14.06 21.27
N ASN A 101 -1.54 15.40 21.30
CA ASN A 101 -0.35 16.27 21.36
C ASN A 101 0.54 16.05 22.60
N LYS A 102 0.01 15.41 23.65
CA LYS A 102 0.74 15.13 24.89
C LYS A 102 1.55 13.83 24.83
N LEU A 103 1.34 13.00 23.82
CA LEU A 103 2.01 11.70 23.67
C LEU A 103 3.10 11.79 22.62
N THR A 104 4.32 11.47 23.04
CA THR A 104 5.47 11.33 22.14
C THR A 104 5.73 9.86 21.86
N TRP A 105 5.88 9.50 20.59
CA TRP A 105 6.16 8.12 20.17
C TRP A 105 7.61 8.01 19.70
N ASN A 106 8.36 7.11 20.31
CA ASN A 106 9.78 6.92 20.02
C ASN A 106 9.98 5.61 19.25
N HIS A 107 10.51 5.71 18.03
CA HIS A 107 10.95 4.58 17.21
C HIS A 107 11.96 5.08 16.16
N ASP A 108 13.02 4.31 15.89
CA ASP A 108 14.13 4.73 15.01
C ASP A 108 13.68 5.10 13.60
N GLU A 109 12.61 4.48 13.10
CA GLU A 109 12.03 4.78 11.79
C GLU A 109 11.01 5.92 11.79
N ILE A 110 10.38 6.21 12.94
CA ILE A 110 9.47 7.35 13.10
C ILE A 110 10.27 8.64 13.23
N ASN A 111 11.40 8.60 13.95
CA ASN A 111 12.26 9.76 14.17
C ASN A 111 12.96 10.27 12.90
N LYS A 112 12.99 9.47 11.82
CA LYS A 112 13.56 9.86 10.52
C LYS A 112 12.58 10.65 9.64
N ASN A 113 11.28 10.58 9.91
CA ASN A 113 10.24 11.22 9.12
C ASN A 113 9.51 12.26 9.97
N HIS A 114 9.80 13.54 9.71
CA HIS A 114 9.16 14.75 10.23
C HIS A 114 7.85 14.52 11.03
N SER A 115 7.92 14.55 12.36
CA SER A 115 6.72 14.70 13.17
C SER A 115 6.25 16.15 13.08
N THR A 116 5.11 16.38 12.43
CA THR A 116 4.42 17.67 12.47
C THR A 116 3.37 17.62 13.58
N GLY A 117 3.81 17.62 14.83
CA GLY A 117 2.93 17.56 16.01
C GLY A 117 2.26 16.19 16.20
N SER A 118 0.94 16.11 16.04
CA SER A 118 0.12 14.92 16.31
C SER A 118 0.22 13.79 15.26
N ASN A 119 0.87 14.02 14.12
CA ASN A 119 0.84 13.10 12.98
C ASN A 119 2.19 12.44 12.78
N TYR A 120 2.20 11.11 12.75
CA TYR A 120 3.39 10.29 12.59
C TYR A 120 3.32 9.48 11.29
N TYR A 121 4.49 9.36 10.64
CA TYR A 121 4.64 8.73 9.34
C TYR A 121 5.79 7.71 9.39
N MET A 122 5.55 6.53 8.84
CA MET A 122 6.57 5.51 8.66
C MET A 122 6.50 4.98 7.24
N ASN A 123 7.64 4.99 6.56
CA ASN A 123 7.76 4.50 5.19
C ASN A 123 8.70 3.31 5.18
N PHE A 124 8.24 2.17 4.67
CA PHE A 124 9.04 0.96 4.60
C PHE A 124 8.59 0.11 3.40
N ASN A 125 9.44 -0.84 3.02
CA ASN A 125 9.14 -1.83 1.99
C ASN A 125 8.92 -3.20 2.62
N LEU A 126 8.21 -4.07 1.91
CA LEU A 126 7.94 -5.44 2.32
C LEU A 126 8.21 -6.37 1.15
N LYS A 127 9.10 -7.33 1.31
CA LYS A 127 9.31 -8.41 0.35
C LYS A 127 8.05 -9.29 0.30
N GLY A 128 7.98 -10.12 -0.74
CA GLY A 128 6.93 -11.13 -0.85
C GLY A 128 6.99 -12.09 0.34
N ARG A 129 5.83 -12.40 0.93
CA ARG A 129 5.69 -13.30 2.09
C ARG A 129 6.42 -12.84 3.36
N GLU A 130 6.77 -11.56 3.45
CA GLU A 130 7.44 -11.00 4.62
C GLU A 130 6.42 -10.46 5.63
N SER A 131 6.80 -10.49 6.90
CA SER A 131 6.09 -9.81 7.97
C SER A 131 7.07 -8.96 8.78
N VAL A 132 6.70 -7.71 9.02
CA VAL A 132 7.49 -6.77 9.83
C VAL A 132 6.68 -6.42 11.07
N SER A 133 7.36 -6.33 12.20
CA SER A 133 6.79 -5.92 13.49
C SER A 133 7.45 -4.64 13.97
N PHE A 134 6.65 -3.68 14.37
CA PHE A 134 7.08 -2.40 14.93
C PHE A 134 6.63 -2.33 16.38
N ASP A 135 7.60 -2.15 17.28
CA ASP A 135 7.36 -1.93 18.70
C ASP A 135 7.43 -0.43 18.97
N LEU A 136 6.27 0.21 18.99
CA LEU A 136 6.13 1.65 19.19
C LEU A 136 5.99 1.93 20.68
N GLN A 137 6.90 2.75 21.22
CA GLN A 137 6.83 3.17 22.62
C GLN A 137 6.25 4.57 22.73
N ALA A 138 5.16 4.71 23.48
CA ALA A 138 4.57 6.00 23.84
C ALA A 138 5.05 6.46 25.21
N VAL A 139 5.35 7.75 25.32
CA VAL A 139 5.70 8.44 26.57
C VAL A 139 4.79 9.67 26.72
N ALA A 140 4.14 9.78 27.88
CA ALA A 140 3.24 10.87 28.28
C ALA A 140 3.89 11.85 29.26
#